data_AF-A0A2E8HHJ7-F1
#
_entry.id   AF-A0A2E8HHJ7-F1
#
_cell.length_a   1.000
_cell.length_b   1.000
_cell.length_c   1.000
_cell.angle_alpha   90.00
_cell.angle_beta   90.00
_cell.angle_gamma   90.00
#
_symmetry.space_group_name_H-M   'P 1'
#
loop_
_entity.id
_entity.type
_entity.pdbx_description
1 polymer ?
#
loop_
_entity_poly.entity_id
_entity_poly.type
_entity_poly.pdbx_seq_one_letter_code
_entity_poly.pdbx_strand_id
1 'polypeptide(L)'
;MGYYFRGGRGGLTHLRPQRAAWRCCTRHPATSWNRRSCRRRDHLGRELDGLCLPRRRQRPRSATAMSELTLLDDRQVQSFVRDGYITLDTGLPADSHSRLHERITQVFDGEGNPGNDILPRVPDLHQVLEWPTVAGALTSLLGPHYLLHPHRHCHLNPAGSEGQRMHQDSYEEDQNVRHHRVRWLMAFYYPQDVEADTGPSSIVPATQYLTAEDQHGSTDELPFLGKAGSVTIVHYDLWHRAMANVGQRDRFMVKFLFTRMSEPRTASWRHGGGEWTPTGGRDDALCAHLWDWLRGAGTATCKPEEPALPAADLARRLTAIEEIDRYDAAYRLGAMGEAAVPMLIDALRREGASRVEANIERSHTNPVQFDTAYGLTAAGAASVPALTGLLRDETWWLRASAADILGDIGLEATGSVGALTDALTDESDWVRRNAVEALGNIGPAAAAANEFLAECLSDTSVEVRHNTALALAKIGGGEASALQKAGDDENLYVRELSAAALARS
;
A
#
# COMPACT_ATOMS: atom_id res chain seq x y z
N MET A 1 29.01 28.74 51.43
CA MET A 1 28.14 28.73 52.63
C MET A 1 26.71 28.65 52.12
N GLY A 2 26.05 27.48 52.08
CA GLY A 2 25.37 26.84 53.22
C GLY A 2 24.16 27.69 53.62
N TYR A 3 22.89 27.31 53.48
CA TYR A 3 22.27 26.10 54.02
C TYR A 3 20.93 25.71 53.36
N TYR A 4 20.63 24.43 53.52
CA TYR A 4 19.43 23.66 53.19
C TYR A 4 18.29 23.80 54.22
N PHE A 5 17.07 23.39 53.78
CA PHE A 5 16.05 22.54 54.44
C PHE A 5 14.69 23.08 54.97
N ARG A 6 13.61 22.56 54.31
CA ARG A 6 12.28 22.03 54.75
C ARG A 6 11.33 22.93 55.58
N GLY A 7 10.00 22.96 55.39
CA GLY A 7 8.98 22.20 54.63
C GLY A 7 7.61 22.87 54.95
N GLY A 8 6.45 22.58 54.35
CA GLY A 8 6.00 21.58 53.40
C GLY A 8 4.50 21.79 53.03
N ARG A 9 3.98 20.82 52.27
CA ARG A 9 2.57 20.46 51.98
C ARG A 9 1.67 21.49 51.27
N GLY A 10 1.46 21.26 49.97
CA GLY A 10 0.30 21.71 49.20
C GLY A 10 0.11 20.77 48.00
N GLY A 11 -1.07 20.16 47.88
CA GLY A 11 -1.33 18.99 47.02
C GLY A 11 -1.27 19.26 45.51
N LEU A 12 -0.72 18.29 44.78
CA LEU A 12 -0.81 18.16 43.33
C LEU A 12 -2.12 17.45 42.97
N THR A 13 -3.05 18.18 42.36
CA THR A 13 -4.19 17.62 41.63
C THR A 13 -3.73 17.25 40.22
N HIS A 14 -3.40 15.97 40.02
CA HIS A 14 -3.25 15.39 38.68
C HIS A 14 -4.65 15.15 38.07
N LEU A 15 -5.01 15.95 37.08
CA LEU A 15 -6.07 15.61 36.13
C LEU A 15 -5.55 14.54 35.17
N ARG A 16 -6.06 13.30 35.33
CA ARG A 16 -5.89 12.23 34.34
C ARG A 16 -6.91 12.41 33.20
N PRO A 17 -6.54 12.20 31.92
CA PRO A 17 -7.52 12.11 30.84
C PRO A 17 -8.32 10.81 30.96
N GLN A 18 -9.64 10.91 30.84
CA GLN A 18 -10.57 9.79 30.82
C GLN A 18 -10.36 8.95 29.55
N ARG A 19 -9.87 7.71 29.72
CA ARG A 19 -10.00 6.66 28.72
C ARG A 19 -11.41 6.07 28.84
N ALA A 20 -12.19 6.15 27.77
CA ALA A 20 -13.44 5.39 27.66
C ALA A 20 -13.10 3.90 27.52
N ALA A 21 -13.31 3.15 28.60
CA ALA A 21 -13.13 1.71 28.64
C ALA A 21 -14.44 1.02 28.24
N TRP A 22 -14.43 0.28 27.14
CA TRP A 22 -15.44 -0.76 26.89
C TRP A 22 -15.11 -1.97 27.76
N ARG A 23 -15.88 -2.18 28.84
CA ARG A 23 -15.78 -3.35 29.70
C ARG A 23 -16.46 -4.55 29.04
N CYS A 24 -15.66 -5.54 28.70
CA CYS A 24 -16.09 -6.89 28.36
C CYS A 24 -16.43 -7.65 29.66
N CYS A 25 -17.67 -8.12 29.81
CA CYS A 25 -18.08 -8.97 30.94
C CYS A 25 -17.77 -10.46 30.66
N THR A 26 -16.64 -10.89 31.25
CA THR A 26 -16.32 -12.19 31.88
C THR A 26 -17.09 -13.50 31.58
N ARG A 27 -16.31 -14.46 31.05
CA ARG A 27 -16.18 -15.93 31.27
C ARG A 27 -17.12 -16.68 32.25
N HIS A 28 -17.50 -17.91 31.85
CA HIS A 28 -17.47 -19.14 32.68
C HIS A 28 -17.24 -20.42 31.82
N PRO A 29 -16.84 -21.57 32.41
CA PRO A 29 -15.90 -22.52 31.80
C PRO A 29 -16.52 -23.83 31.26
N ALA A 30 -15.66 -24.59 30.59
CA ALA A 30 -15.88 -25.78 29.76
C ALA A 30 -16.70 -26.93 30.38
N THR A 31 -17.44 -27.65 29.52
CA THR A 31 -17.52 -29.13 29.53
C THR A 31 -17.85 -29.67 28.12
N SER A 32 -17.20 -30.79 27.81
CA SER A 32 -17.28 -31.62 26.60
C SER A 32 -18.70 -31.92 26.11
N TRP A 33 -19.04 -31.83 24.81
CA TRP A 33 -20.02 -32.73 24.18
C TRP A 33 -19.81 -32.90 22.66
N ASN A 34 -20.14 -34.13 22.27
CA ASN A 34 -20.00 -34.90 21.05
C ASN A 34 -20.65 -34.29 19.77
N ARG A 35 -20.14 -34.69 18.60
CA ARG A 35 -20.68 -34.39 17.25
C ARG A 35 -22.15 -34.79 17.14
N ARG A 36 -23.04 -33.84 16.83
CA ARG A 36 -24.29 -34.01 16.04
C ARG A 36 -24.90 -32.65 15.68
N SER A 37 -25.35 -32.53 14.44
CA SER A 37 -25.97 -31.39 13.74
C SER A 37 -26.72 -30.36 14.61
N CYS A 38 -26.31 -29.08 14.55
CA CYS A 38 -27.08 -27.97 15.11
C CYS A 38 -27.78 -27.18 13.97
N ARG A 39 -29.11 -27.30 13.87
CA ARG A 39 -29.97 -26.37 13.13
C ARG A 39 -30.37 -25.23 14.08
N ARG A 40 -30.25 -23.97 13.66
CA ARG A 40 -30.69 -22.80 14.45
C ARG A 40 -32.21 -22.59 14.29
N ARG A 41 -32.90 -22.31 15.39
CA ARG A 41 -34.31 -21.85 15.44
C ARG A 41 -34.37 -20.54 16.23
N ASP A 42 -35.35 -19.70 15.91
CA ASP A 42 -35.58 -18.43 16.62
C ASP A 42 -36.33 -18.62 17.95
N HIS A 43 -36.51 -17.52 18.70
CA HIS A 43 -37.21 -17.50 20.00
C HIS A 43 -38.71 -17.80 19.91
N LEU A 44 -39.26 -18.02 18.71
CA LEU A 44 -40.65 -18.38 18.45
C LEU A 44 -40.79 -19.77 17.81
N GLY A 45 -39.69 -20.54 17.74
CA GLY A 45 -39.70 -21.94 17.29
C GLY A 45 -39.83 -22.12 15.77
N ARG A 46 -39.59 -21.08 14.96
CA ARG A 46 -39.63 -21.20 13.49
C ARG A 46 -38.26 -21.64 12.97
N GLU A 47 -38.27 -22.54 11.97
CA GLU A 47 -37.07 -22.90 11.23
C GLU A 47 -36.65 -21.73 10.35
N LEU A 48 -35.42 -21.25 10.53
CA LEU A 48 -34.80 -20.27 9.65
C LEU A 48 -34.26 -21.05 8.45
N ASP A 49 -34.99 -21.03 7.34
CA ASP A 49 -34.46 -21.47 6.06
C ASP A 49 -33.21 -20.63 5.76
N GLY A 50 -32.06 -21.30 5.72
CA GLY A 50 -30.79 -20.69 5.42
C GLY A 50 -30.84 -20.07 4.03
N LEU A 51 -30.88 -18.75 3.97
CA LEU A 51 -30.48 -17.99 2.79
C LEU A 51 -28.99 -18.24 2.56
N CYS A 52 -28.71 -19.35 1.90
CA CYS A 52 -27.44 -19.59 1.23
C CYS A 52 -27.30 -18.45 0.22
N LEU A 53 -26.44 -17.47 0.53
CA LEU A 53 -26.04 -16.44 -0.43
C LEU A 53 -25.61 -17.18 -1.71
N PRO A 54 -26.24 -16.91 -2.87
CA PRO A 54 -25.86 -17.61 -4.09
C PRO A 54 -24.39 -17.30 -4.36
N ARG A 55 -23.58 -18.35 -4.55
CA ARG A 55 -22.23 -18.25 -5.12
C ARG A 55 -22.32 -17.41 -6.39
N ARG A 56 -22.00 -16.13 -6.32
CA ARG A 56 -21.80 -15.30 -7.50
C ARG A 56 -20.51 -15.79 -8.14
N ARG A 57 -20.65 -16.70 -9.11
CA ARG A 57 -19.66 -16.80 -10.18
C ARG A 57 -19.43 -15.37 -10.68
N GLN A 58 -18.18 -14.91 -10.69
CA GLN A 58 -17.80 -13.76 -11.49
C GLN A 58 -18.44 -13.99 -12.86
N ARG A 59 -19.35 -13.10 -13.28
CA ARG A 59 -19.88 -13.19 -14.63
C ARG A 59 -18.65 -13.08 -15.54
N PRO A 60 -18.42 -14.01 -16.48
CA PRO A 60 -17.44 -13.78 -17.51
C PRO A 60 -17.80 -12.45 -18.16
N ARG A 61 -16.81 -11.57 -18.34
CA ARG A 61 -16.95 -10.24 -18.98
C ARG A 61 -17.97 -10.37 -20.11
N SER A 62 -19.13 -9.72 -19.98
CA SER A 62 -20.12 -9.76 -21.05
C SER A 62 -19.48 -9.19 -22.30
N ALA A 63 -19.43 -9.97 -23.37
CA ALA A 63 -18.85 -9.63 -24.67
C ALA A 63 -19.63 -8.55 -25.44
N THR A 64 -20.28 -7.63 -24.73
CA THR A 64 -20.89 -6.42 -25.27
C THR A 64 -19.87 -5.30 -25.20
N ALA A 65 -19.13 -5.14 -26.30
CA ALA A 65 -18.22 -4.04 -26.62
C ALA A 65 -17.38 -3.54 -25.42
N MET A 66 -16.30 -4.26 -25.10
CA MET A 66 -15.16 -3.63 -24.45
C MET A 66 -14.65 -2.55 -25.41
N SER A 67 -15.07 -1.30 -25.23
CA SER A 67 -14.37 -0.17 -25.81
C SER A 67 -12.90 -0.29 -25.43
N GLU A 68 -12.02 -0.08 -26.40
CA GLU A 68 -10.57 -0.12 -26.21
C GLU A 68 -10.19 0.77 -25.01
N LEU A 69 -9.37 0.25 -24.09
CA LEU A 69 -8.97 1.00 -22.90
C LEU A 69 -8.26 2.29 -23.31
N THR A 70 -8.59 3.40 -22.66
CA THR A 70 -7.85 4.65 -22.84
C THR A 70 -6.62 4.61 -21.94
N LEU A 71 -5.54 3.99 -22.44
CA LEU A 71 -4.26 3.94 -21.73
C LEU A 71 -3.64 5.34 -21.58
N LEU A 72 -2.71 5.50 -20.65
CA LEU A 72 -1.90 6.71 -20.52
C LEU A 72 -0.85 6.77 -21.63
N ASP A 73 -0.37 7.97 -21.93
CA ASP A 73 0.84 8.17 -22.74
C ASP A 73 2.09 8.40 -21.88
N ASP A 74 3.26 8.50 -22.52
CA ASP A 74 4.53 8.73 -21.84
C ASP A 74 4.52 9.98 -20.96
N ARG A 75 3.92 11.08 -21.42
CA ARG A 75 3.89 12.34 -20.67
C ARG A 75 3.08 12.17 -19.38
N GLN A 76 1.94 11.50 -19.48
CA GLN A 76 1.07 11.24 -18.32
C GLN A 76 1.75 10.32 -17.30
N VAL A 77 2.43 9.26 -17.74
CA VAL A 77 3.16 8.37 -16.83
C VAL A 77 4.38 9.08 -16.21
N GLN A 78 5.13 9.89 -16.97
CA GLN A 78 6.25 10.67 -16.41
C GLN A 78 5.76 11.69 -15.38
N SER A 79 4.65 12.38 -15.65
CA SER A 79 4.02 13.29 -14.69
C SER A 79 3.56 12.53 -13.44
N PHE A 80 2.97 11.34 -13.58
CA PHE A 80 2.59 10.52 -12.42
C PHE A 80 3.80 10.11 -11.58
N VAL A 81 4.90 9.67 -12.20
CA VAL A 81 6.13 9.29 -11.48
C VAL A 81 6.70 10.47 -10.70
N ARG A 82 6.75 11.66 -11.31
CA ARG A 82 7.27 12.86 -10.63
C ARG A 82 6.31 13.37 -9.56
N ASP A 83 5.05 13.58 -9.93
CA ASP A 83 4.10 14.39 -9.17
C ASP A 83 3.20 13.52 -8.25
N GLY A 84 3.14 12.21 -8.50
CA GLY A 84 2.45 11.23 -7.67
C GLY A 84 0.95 11.09 -7.93
N TYR A 85 0.37 11.77 -8.93
CA TYR A 85 -1.06 11.71 -9.20
C TYR A 85 -1.44 11.90 -10.67
N ILE A 86 -2.67 11.52 -11.01
CA ILE A 86 -3.33 11.86 -12.26
C ILE A 86 -4.84 12.03 -12.05
N THR A 87 -5.40 13.15 -12.49
CA THR A 87 -6.84 13.41 -12.45
C THR A 87 -7.47 13.14 -13.81
N LEU A 88 -8.58 12.42 -13.79
CA LEU A 88 -9.28 11.92 -14.95
C LEU A 88 -10.76 12.31 -14.85
N ASP A 89 -11.36 12.61 -15.99
CA ASP A 89 -12.80 12.58 -16.14
C ASP A 89 -13.20 11.14 -16.50
N THR A 90 -14.16 10.57 -15.77
CA THR A 90 -14.68 9.24 -16.14
C THR A 90 -15.24 9.28 -17.56
N GLY A 91 -15.98 10.30 -17.97
CA GLY A 91 -16.71 10.33 -19.24
C GLY A 91 -18.04 9.58 -19.18
N LEU A 92 -18.45 9.17 -17.97
CA LEU A 92 -19.80 8.67 -17.72
C LEU A 92 -20.83 9.81 -17.89
N PRO A 93 -22.07 9.50 -18.29
CA PRO A 93 -23.13 10.51 -18.34
C PRO A 93 -23.36 11.17 -16.97
N ALA A 94 -23.60 12.48 -16.95
CA ALA A 94 -23.80 13.25 -15.72
C ALA A 94 -24.87 12.64 -14.79
N ASP A 95 -25.99 12.19 -15.34
CA ASP A 95 -27.08 11.55 -14.58
C ASP A 95 -26.62 10.27 -13.84
N SER A 96 -25.58 9.58 -14.32
CA SER A 96 -25.02 8.42 -13.63
C SER A 96 -24.37 8.82 -12.32
N HIS A 97 -23.67 9.95 -12.26
CA HIS A 97 -23.05 10.45 -11.04
C HIS A 97 -24.11 10.92 -10.04
N SER A 98 -25.16 11.62 -10.50
CA SER A 98 -26.28 12.01 -9.64
C SER A 98 -26.97 10.80 -9.00
N ARG A 99 -27.24 9.72 -9.77
CA ARG A 99 -27.80 8.48 -9.21
C ARG A 99 -26.88 7.81 -8.19
N LEU A 100 -25.57 7.79 -8.46
CA LEU A 100 -24.58 7.25 -7.52
C LEU A 100 -24.55 8.07 -6.24
N HIS A 101 -24.56 9.40 -6.34
CA HIS A 101 -24.61 10.30 -5.20
C HIS A 101 -25.87 10.06 -4.34
N GLU A 102 -27.06 10.05 -4.94
CA GLU A 102 -28.32 9.76 -4.25
C GLU A 102 -28.30 8.41 -3.53
N ARG A 103 -27.75 7.38 -4.19
CA ARG A 103 -27.66 6.04 -3.60
C ARG A 103 -26.69 5.99 -2.42
N ILE A 104 -25.56 6.68 -2.51
CA ILE A 104 -24.60 6.82 -1.39
C ILE A 104 -25.26 7.55 -0.23
N THR A 105 -25.95 8.67 -0.48
CA THR A 105 -26.69 9.41 0.55
C THR A 105 -27.72 8.54 1.26
N GLN A 106 -28.53 7.76 0.50
CA GLN A 106 -29.50 6.83 1.09
C GLN A 106 -28.86 5.80 2.03
N VAL A 107 -27.67 5.29 1.67
CA VAL A 107 -26.95 4.34 2.52
C VAL A 107 -26.48 5.03 3.82
N PHE A 108 -25.93 6.23 3.72
CA PHE A 108 -25.49 6.98 4.89
C PHE A 108 -26.65 7.38 5.82
N ASP A 109 -27.76 7.84 5.25
CA ASP A 109 -28.96 8.24 6.01
C ASP A 109 -29.64 7.03 6.68
N GLY A 110 -29.60 5.85 6.04
CA GLY A 110 -30.27 4.64 6.52
C GLY A 110 -29.43 3.78 7.46
N GLU A 111 -28.16 3.56 7.14
CA GLU A 111 -27.26 2.60 7.80
C GLU A 111 -26.04 3.27 8.46
N GLY A 112 -25.75 4.54 8.17
CA GLY A 112 -24.49 5.20 8.52
C GLY A 112 -23.37 4.87 7.54
N ASN A 113 -22.11 5.11 7.94
CA ASN A 113 -20.95 4.83 7.09
C ASN A 113 -20.75 3.30 6.95
N PRO A 114 -20.86 2.73 5.73
CA PRO A 114 -20.71 1.29 5.52
C PRO A 114 -19.25 0.81 5.61
N GLY A 115 -18.27 1.70 5.78
CA GLY A 115 -16.85 1.33 5.80
C GLY A 115 -16.42 0.64 4.50
N ASN A 116 -15.71 -0.49 4.63
CA ASN A 116 -15.25 -1.33 3.52
C ASN A 116 -16.38 -2.00 2.70
N ASP A 117 -17.63 -1.86 3.13
CA ASP A 117 -18.77 -2.50 2.48
C ASP A 117 -19.48 -1.62 1.43
N ILE A 118 -18.92 -0.46 1.07
CA ILE A 118 -19.56 0.47 0.13
C ILE A 118 -19.90 -0.16 -1.23
N LEU A 119 -19.02 -0.96 -1.83
CA LEU A 119 -19.28 -1.60 -3.14
C LEU A 119 -20.49 -2.55 -3.10
N PRO A 120 -20.62 -3.47 -2.11
CA PRO A 120 -21.84 -4.24 -1.94
C PRO A 120 -23.14 -3.40 -1.80
N ARG A 121 -23.07 -2.21 -1.19
CA ARG A 121 -24.25 -1.34 -0.97
C ARG A 121 -24.58 -0.50 -2.20
N VAL A 122 -23.57 -0.11 -2.96
CA VAL A 122 -23.66 0.71 -4.17
C VAL A 122 -22.91 0.02 -5.32
N PRO A 123 -23.46 -1.07 -5.88
CA PRO A 123 -22.76 -1.90 -6.86
C PRO A 123 -22.46 -1.17 -8.18
N ASP A 124 -23.20 -0.11 -8.51
CA ASP A 124 -22.96 0.68 -9.72
C ASP A 124 -21.62 1.44 -9.70
N LEU A 125 -20.97 1.56 -8.54
CA LEU A 125 -19.60 2.08 -8.44
C LEU A 125 -18.59 1.25 -9.25
N HIS A 126 -18.86 -0.02 -9.52
CA HIS A 126 -18.03 -0.82 -10.43
C HIS A 126 -17.93 -0.20 -11.82
N GLN A 127 -18.99 0.46 -12.30
CA GLN A 127 -18.99 1.09 -13.62
C GLN A 127 -17.97 2.23 -13.72
N VAL A 128 -17.72 2.96 -12.61
CA VAL A 128 -16.70 4.00 -12.54
C VAL A 128 -15.30 3.40 -12.72
N LEU A 129 -15.03 2.30 -12.02
CA LEU A 129 -13.73 1.63 -12.02
C LEU A 129 -13.44 0.90 -13.33
N GLU A 130 -14.47 0.34 -13.95
CA GLU A 130 -14.39 -0.41 -15.19
C GLU A 130 -14.43 0.49 -16.43
N TRP A 131 -14.68 1.79 -16.26
CA TRP A 131 -14.77 2.71 -17.37
C TRP A 131 -13.41 2.87 -18.08
N PRO A 132 -13.35 2.96 -19.43
CA PRO A 132 -12.10 2.89 -20.20
C PRO A 132 -10.99 3.84 -19.79
N THR A 133 -11.32 5.06 -19.35
CA THR A 133 -10.33 6.05 -18.89
C THR A 133 -9.72 5.67 -17.55
N VAL A 134 -10.54 5.26 -16.58
CA VAL A 134 -10.10 4.86 -15.24
C VAL A 134 -9.39 3.50 -15.29
N ALA A 135 -10.00 2.50 -15.90
CA ALA A 135 -9.41 1.17 -16.07
C ALA A 135 -8.12 1.22 -16.93
N GLY A 136 -8.08 2.08 -17.95
CA GLY A 136 -6.91 2.30 -18.78
C GLY A 136 -5.75 2.94 -18.01
N ALA A 137 -6.03 3.92 -17.15
CA ALA A 137 -5.03 4.52 -16.28
C ALA A 137 -4.49 3.56 -15.21
N LEU A 138 -5.39 2.82 -14.52
CA LEU A 138 -4.99 1.78 -13.56
C LEU A 138 -4.14 0.69 -14.25
N THR A 139 -4.52 0.25 -15.45
CA THR A 139 -3.74 -0.71 -16.25
C THR A 139 -2.37 -0.15 -16.63
N SER A 140 -2.30 1.13 -16.99
CA SER A 140 -1.05 1.80 -17.35
C SER A 140 -0.05 1.85 -16.20
N LEU A 141 -0.53 2.02 -14.96
CA LEU A 141 0.30 2.23 -13.78
C LEU A 141 0.55 0.95 -12.94
N LEU A 142 -0.39 -0.01 -12.91
CA LEU A 142 -0.29 -1.25 -12.13
C LEU A 142 -0.12 -2.52 -12.99
N GLY A 143 -0.30 -2.42 -14.30
CA GLY A 143 -0.36 -3.56 -15.22
C GLY A 143 -1.77 -4.17 -15.34
N PRO A 144 -2.02 -5.05 -16.32
CA PRO A 144 -3.36 -5.51 -16.71
C PRO A 144 -4.06 -6.45 -15.71
N HIS A 145 -3.36 -6.88 -14.65
CA HIS A 145 -3.85 -7.87 -13.69
C HIS A 145 -3.88 -7.35 -12.26
N TYR A 146 -3.95 -6.02 -12.08
CA TYR A 146 -4.09 -5.42 -10.75
C TYR A 146 -5.31 -5.98 -10.00
N LEU A 147 -5.22 -5.96 -8.67
CA LEU A 147 -6.30 -6.35 -7.78
C LEU A 147 -6.91 -5.11 -7.14
N LEU A 148 -8.24 -4.99 -7.17
CA LEU A 148 -8.98 -4.06 -6.33
C LEU A 148 -8.95 -4.59 -4.89
N HIS A 149 -8.21 -3.91 -4.02
CA HIS A 149 -8.01 -4.32 -2.64
C HIS A 149 -9.32 -4.24 -1.84
N PRO A 150 -9.54 -5.11 -0.83
CA PRO A 150 -10.74 -5.08 0.00
C PRO A 150 -10.92 -3.78 0.80
N HIS A 151 -9.86 -2.99 0.97
CA HIS A 151 -9.92 -1.65 1.56
C HIS A 151 -10.53 -0.65 0.58
N ARG A 152 -11.78 -0.24 0.83
CA ARG A 152 -12.57 0.63 -0.04
C ARG A 152 -13.52 1.47 0.81
N HIS A 153 -13.25 2.75 0.97
CA HIS A 153 -13.94 3.55 1.99
C HIS A 153 -14.68 4.73 1.39
N CYS A 154 -15.93 4.94 1.80
CA CYS A 154 -16.66 6.15 1.45
C CYS A 154 -16.46 7.21 2.54
N HIS A 155 -15.79 8.30 2.20
CA HIS A 155 -15.54 9.41 3.11
C HIS A 155 -16.64 10.46 2.95
N LEU A 156 -17.40 10.68 4.02
CA LEU A 156 -18.29 11.83 4.18
C LEU A 156 -17.51 12.98 4.81
N ASN A 157 -17.49 14.13 4.14
CA ASN A 157 -16.99 15.39 4.69
C ASN A 157 -18.18 16.33 4.93
N PRO A 158 -18.73 16.40 6.17
CA PRO A 158 -19.94 17.16 6.46
C PRO A 158 -19.75 18.67 6.28
N ALA A 159 -20.83 19.38 5.95
CA ALA A 159 -20.82 20.84 5.96
C ALA A 159 -20.41 21.38 7.34
N GLY A 160 -19.49 22.36 7.37
CA GLY A 160 -18.95 22.94 8.60
C GLY A 160 -17.81 22.14 9.25
N SER A 161 -17.30 21.08 8.62
CA SER A 161 -16.17 20.32 9.17
C SER A 161 -14.83 21.07 9.08
N GLU A 162 -13.93 20.77 10.01
CA GLU A 162 -12.56 21.31 10.01
C GLU A 162 -11.62 20.57 9.03
N GLY A 163 -12.10 19.48 8.41
CA GLY A 163 -11.30 18.60 7.55
C GLY A 163 -10.37 17.68 8.36
N GLN A 164 -9.25 17.31 7.75
CA GLN A 164 -8.22 16.43 8.30
C GLN A 164 -6.86 17.12 8.29
N ARG A 165 -5.93 16.62 9.11
CA ARG A 165 -4.50 16.94 8.97
C ARG A 165 -3.91 16.20 7.76
N MET A 166 -2.80 16.73 7.25
CA MET A 166 -2.06 16.06 6.17
C MET A 166 -1.50 14.74 6.69
N HIS A 167 -1.60 13.69 5.87
CA HIS A 167 -1.14 12.36 6.24
C HIS A 167 -0.84 11.53 4.98
N GLN A 168 -0.13 10.42 5.19
CA GLN A 168 -0.03 9.31 4.23
C GLN A 168 -0.99 8.21 4.68
N ASP A 169 -1.62 7.50 3.73
CA ASP A 169 -2.67 6.54 4.07
C ASP A 169 -2.09 5.31 4.76
N SER A 170 -2.84 4.69 5.67
CA SER A 170 -2.51 3.36 6.19
C SER A 170 -3.81 2.59 6.29
N TYR A 171 -3.77 1.29 6.06
CA TYR A 171 -4.89 0.43 6.46
C TYR A 171 -4.50 -0.30 7.74
N GLU A 172 -5.50 -0.56 8.59
CA GLU A 172 -5.38 -0.80 10.04
C GLU A 172 -4.43 -1.93 10.49
N GLU A 173 -3.82 -2.66 9.56
CA GLU A 173 -3.12 -3.91 9.83
C GLU A 173 -1.82 -4.08 9.07
N ASP A 174 -1.54 -3.37 7.97
CA ASP A 174 -0.30 -3.60 7.21
C ASP A 174 0.62 -2.38 7.30
N GLN A 175 1.81 -2.63 7.85
CA GLN A 175 2.86 -1.63 8.02
C GLN A 175 3.90 -1.70 6.90
N ASN A 176 3.76 -2.64 5.95
CA ASN A 176 4.71 -2.89 4.87
C ASN A 176 4.26 -2.35 3.50
N VAL A 177 3.52 -1.24 3.50
CA VAL A 177 2.89 -0.70 2.29
C VAL A 177 3.68 0.44 1.66
N ARG A 178 4.74 0.93 2.33
CA ARG A 178 5.55 2.07 1.91
C ARG A 178 6.64 1.64 0.94
N HIS A 179 6.49 1.98 -0.33
CA HIS A 179 7.50 1.67 -1.35
C HIS A 179 7.57 2.79 -2.38
N HIS A 180 8.78 3.12 -2.84
CA HIS A 180 8.93 4.00 -4.01
C HIS A 180 8.33 3.39 -5.29
N ARG A 181 8.27 2.05 -5.38
CA ARG A 181 7.68 1.35 -6.52
C ARG A 181 6.16 1.50 -6.51
N VAL A 182 5.58 1.65 -7.70
CA VAL A 182 4.12 1.71 -7.92
C VAL A 182 3.48 0.32 -7.73
N ARG A 183 3.51 -0.17 -6.50
CA ARG A 183 2.86 -1.41 -6.04
C ARG A 183 1.43 -1.17 -5.63
N TRP A 184 1.14 0.01 -5.10
CA TRP A 184 -0.16 0.38 -4.57
C TRP A 184 -0.59 1.73 -5.14
N LEU A 185 -1.88 1.84 -5.46
CA LEU A 185 -2.51 3.10 -5.87
C LEU A 185 -3.83 3.29 -5.14
N MET A 186 -4.17 4.54 -4.86
CA MET A 186 -5.54 4.89 -4.49
C MET A 186 -6.24 5.59 -5.65
N ALA A 187 -7.55 5.47 -5.72
CA ALA A 187 -8.40 6.31 -6.57
C ALA A 187 -9.46 7.01 -5.71
N PHE A 188 -9.56 8.33 -5.85
CA PHE A 188 -10.55 9.19 -5.21
C PHE A 188 -11.61 9.56 -6.23
N TYR A 189 -12.80 9.00 -6.08
CA TYR A 189 -13.95 9.27 -6.94
C TYR A 189 -14.94 10.24 -6.27
N TYR A 190 -15.39 11.24 -7.03
CA TYR A 190 -16.37 12.22 -6.58
C TYR A 190 -17.70 12.07 -7.31
N PRO A 191 -18.79 11.68 -6.63
CA PRO A 191 -20.12 11.53 -7.24
C PRO A 191 -20.85 12.88 -7.42
N GLN A 192 -20.23 13.98 -7.01
CA GLN A 192 -20.78 15.34 -6.98
C GLN A 192 -19.70 16.36 -7.38
N ASP A 193 -20.11 17.55 -7.78
CA ASP A 193 -19.20 18.67 -8.01
C ASP A 193 -18.44 19.01 -6.72
N VAL A 194 -17.15 19.30 -6.87
CA VAL A 194 -16.25 19.68 -5.79
C VAL A 194 -15.69 21.06 -6.08
N GLU A 195 -16.09 22.01 -5.26
CA GLU A 195 -15.66 23.40 -5.29
C GLU A 195 -14.77 23.70 -4.06
N ALA A 196 -14.06 24.82 -4.08
CA ALA A 196 -13.06 25.14 -3.06
C ALA A 196 -13.63 25.22 -1.63
N ASP A 197 -14.90 25.60 -1.48
CA ASP A 197 -15.58 25.70 -0.18
C ASP A 197 -16.17 24.37 0.30
N THR A 198 -16.29 23.35 -0.55
CA THR A 198 -16.91 22.06 -0.23
C THR A 198 -15.99 21.05 0.47
N GLY A 199 -14.83 21.50 0.93
CA GLY A 199 -13.82 20.65 1.57
C GLY A 199 -13.27 19.57 0.61
N PRO A 200 -12.64 19.98 -0.51
CA PRO A 200 -12.00 19.05 -1.45
C PRO A 200 -10.97 18.18 -0.73
N SER A 201 -10.65 17.02 -1.32
CA SER A 201 -9.39 16.39 -0.91
C SER A 201 -8.26 17.18 -1.56
N SER A 202 -7.12 17.28 -0.88
CA SER A 202 -5.92 17.93 -1.38
C SER A 202 -4.72 17.02 -1.23
N ILE A 203 -3.71 17.28 -2.04
CA ILE A 203 -2.41 16.60 -2.02
C ILE A 203 -1.28 17.62 -1.92
N VAL A 204 -0.08 17.14 -1.62
CA VAL A 204 1.16 17.87 -1.90
C VAL A 204 1.91 17.08 -2.97
N PRO A 205 1.97 17.56 -4.24
CA PRO A 205 2.64 16.83 -5.33
C PRO A 205 4.11 16.49 -5.02
N ALA A 206 4.62 15.42 -5.62
CA ALA A 206 6.01 14.96 -5.49
C ALA A 206 6.46 14.53 -4.08
N THR A 207 5.52 14.33 -3.15
CA THR A 207 5.82 13.91 -1.77
C THR A 207 5.68 12.41 -1.55
N GLN A 208 5.30 11.64 -2.57
CA GLN A 208 5.08 10.19 -2.45
C GLN A 208 6.33 9.39 -2.05
N TYR A 209 7.51 9.99 -2.19
CA TYR A 209 8.77 9.38 -1.77
C TYR A 209 9.18 9.79 -0.36
N LEU A 210 8.60 10.86 0.18
CA LEU A 210 9.03 11.48 1.43
C LEU A 210 8.27 10.94 2.66
N THR A 211 8.98 10.77 3.77
CA THR A 211 8.46 10.24 5.05
C THR A 211 8.76 11.12 6.26
N ALA A 212 9.73 12.04 6.15
CA ALA A 212 10.34 12.66 7.32
C ALA A 212 9.53 13.77 8.00
N GLU A 213 8.67 14.49 7.26
CA GLU A 213 7.99 15.68 7.78
C GLU A 213 6.52 15.76 7.36
N ASP A 214 5.65 16.17 8.31
CA ASP A 214 4.26 16.50 8.03
C ASP A 214 4.20 17.64 7.01
N GLN A 215 3.58 17.38 5.86
CA GLN A 215 3.41 18.35 4.77
C GLN A 215 2.24 19.33 5.00
N HIS A 216 1.71 19.37 6.22
CA HIS A 216 0.62 20.27 6.58
C HIS A 216 0.98 21.74 6.41
N GLY A 217 0.13 22.47 5.68
CA GLY A 217 0.34 23.90 5.41
C GLY A 217 1.40 24.19 4.34
N SER A 218 1.85 23.17 3.60
CA SER A 218 2.69 23.37 2.41
C SER A 218 2.05 24.37 1.44
N THR A 219 2.85 25.27 0.89
CA THR A 219 2.40 26.23 -0.14
C THR A 219 2.09 25.56 -1.48
N ASP A 220 2.57 24.33 -1.66
CA ASP A 220 2.38 23.53 -2.87
C ASP A 220 1.13 22.62 -2.76
N GLU A 221 0.35 22.77 -1.69
CA GLU A 221 -0.90 22.04 -1.51
C GLU A 221 -1.89 22.30 -2.66
N LEU A 222 -2.31 21.22 -3.32
CA LEU A 222 -3.19 21.24 -4.48
C LEU A 222 -4.56 20.61 -4.14
N PRO A 223 -5.65 21.39 -4.09
CA PRO A 223 -6.99 20.85 -3.94
C PRO A 223 -7.50 20.20 -5.23
N PHE A 224 -8.17 19.07 -5.11
CA PHE A 224 -8.91 18.45 -6.21
C PHE A 224 -10.27 19.10 -6.37
N LEU A 225 -10.35 20.02 -7.32
CA LEU A 225 -11.58 20.69 -7.75
C LEU A 225 -12.04 20.08 -9.07
N GLY A 226 -13.35 19.96 -9.26
CA GLY A 226 -13.87 19.41 -10.51
C GLY A 226 -15.34 19.04 -10.46
N LYS A 227 -15.82 18.53 -11.59
CA LYS A 227 -17.22 18.10 -11.74
C LYS A 227 -17.43 16.69 -11.21
N ALA A 228 -18.69 16.39 -10.88
CA ALA A 228 -19.13 15.04 -10.59
C ALA A 228 -18.64 14.09 -11.69
N GLY A 229 -18.02 12.97 -11.30
CA GLY A 229 -17.37 12.07 -12.25
C GLY A 229 -15.85 12.19 -12.33
N SER A 230 -15.26 13.15 -11.62
CA SER A 230 -13.80 13.24 -11.47
C SER A 230 -13.27 12.06 -10.66
N VAL A 231 -12.19 11.46 -11.16
CA VAL A 231 -11.40 10.44 -10.46
C VAL A 231 -9.96 10.88 -10.43
N THR A 232 -9.38 11.03 -9.23
CA THR A 232 -7.94 11.25 -9.09
C THR A 232 -7.27 9.96 -8.60
N ILE A 233 -6.38 9.42 -9.41
CA ILE A 233 -5.52 8.29 -9.03
C ILE A 233 -4.25 8.88 -8.42
N VAL A 234 -3.87 8.43 -7.23
CA VAL A 234 -2.68 8.87 -6.51
C VAL A 234 -1.79 7.68 -6.16
N HIS A 235 -0.49 7.93 -6.10
CA HIS A 235 0.46 7.04 -5.43
C HIS A 235 0.01 6.84 -3.98
N TYR A 236 0.12 5.62 -3.47
CA TYR A 236 -0.38 5.27 -2.13
C TYR A 236 0.25 6.15 -1.01
N ASP A 237 1.54 6.45 -1.18
CA ASP A 237 2.31 7.22 -0.20
C ASP A 237 2.25 8.75 -0.42
N LEU A 238 1.42 9.24 -1.33
CA LEU A 238 1.30 10.69 -1.55
C LEU A 238 0.66 11.35 -0.33
N TRP A 239 1.25 12.45 0.17
CA TRP A 239 0.66 13.20 1.28
C TRP A 239 -0.64 13.86 0.84
N HIS A 240 -1.69 13.65 1.62
CA HIS A 240 -3.03 14.15 1.32
C HIS A 240 -3.87 14.41 2.56
N ARG A 241 -4.99 15.11 2.38
CA ARG A 241 -6.02 15.31 3.42
C ARG A 241 -7.38 15.63 2.81
N ALA A 242 -8.42 15.54 3.62
CA ALA A 242 -9.64 16.31 3.40
C ALA A 242 -9.46 17.74 3.89
N MET A 243 -9.81 18.73 3.08
CA MET A 243 -9.86 20.13 3.50
C MET A 243 -11.11 20.42 4.32
N ALA A 244 -11.09 21.55 5.05
CA ALA A 244 -12.26 22.03 5.77
C ALA A 244 -13.42 22.29 4.80
N ASN A 245 -14.62 21.81 5.16
CA ASN A 245 -15.82 22.08 4.39
C ASN A 245 -16.52 23.30 4.99
N VAL A 246 -16.30 24.47 4.41
CA VAL A 246 -16.91 25.74 4.84
C VAL A 246 -18.19 26.07 4.08
N GLY A 247 -18.59 25.19 3.17
CA GLY A 247 -19.82 25.28 2.39
C GLY A 247 -21.06 24.85 3.16
N GLN A 248 -22.17 24.69 2.43
CA GLN A 248 -23.49 24.36 2.97
C GLN A 248 -23.95 22.92 2.67
N ARG A 249 -23.10 22.12 2.04
CA ARG A 249 -23.44 20.76 1.59
C ARG A 249 -22.36 19.78 2.00
N ASP A 250 -22.80 18.58 2.33
CA ASP A 250 -21.93 17.44 2.59
C ASP A 250 -21.22 17.01 1.31
N ARG A 251 -19.98 16.52 1.45
CA ARG A 251 -19.15 16.07 0.33
C ARG A 251 -18.71 14.62 0.48
N PHE A 252 -19.19 13.75 -0.40
CA PHE A 252 -18.72 12.37 -0.50
C PHE A 252 -17.48 12.26 -1.39
N MET A 253 -16.56 11.38 -1.00
CA MET A 253 -15.48 10.87 -1.83
C MET A 253 -15.36 9.37 -1.59
N VAL A 254 -15.38 8.56 -2.65
CA VAL A 254 -15.19 7.11 -2.54
C VAL A 254 -13.74 6.78 -2.86
N LYS A 255 -13.02 6.27 -1.86
CA LYS A 255 -11.63 5.82 -1.94
C LYS A 255 -11.60 4.34 -2.29
N PHE A 256 -10.83 4.00 -3.32
CA PHE A 256 -10.52 2.62 -3.69
C PHE A 256 -9.01 2.40 -3.61
N LEU A 257 -8.59 1.26 -3.08
CA LEU A 257 -7.19 0.85 -3.05
C LEU A 257 -6.96 -0.27 -4.06
N PHE A 258 -5.82 -0.23 -4.74
CA PHE A 258 -5.41 -1.22 -5.74
C PHE A 258 -4.00 -1.69 -5.47
N THR A 259 -3.73 -2.96 -5.78
CA THR A 259 -2.38 -3.52 -5.69
C THR A 259 -1.95 -4.18 -7.00
N ARG A 260 -0.68 -3.99 -7.35
CA ARG A 260 0.00 -4.62 -8.48
C ARG A 260 0.19 -6.10 -8.19
N MET A 261 -0.23 -6.95 -9.12
CA MET A 261 -0.14 -8.41 -8.96
C MET A 261 1.07 -9.05 -9.64
N SER A 262 1.82 -8.28 -10.42
CA SER A 262 3.02 -8.77 -11.11
C SER A 262 4.00 -7.64 -11.39
N GLU A 263 5.28 -7.94 -11.22
CA GLU A 263 6.38 -7.06 -11.65
C GLU A 263 6.27 -6.75 -13.16
N PRO A 264 6.53 -5.49 -13.55
CA PRO A 264 6.55 -5.08 -14.95
C PRO A 264 7.64 -5.81 -15.73
N ARG A 265 7.26 -6.37 -16.89
CA ARG A 265 8.19 -6.96 -17.88
C ARG A 265 8.28 -6.14 -19.16
N THR A 266 7.26 -5.34 -19.42
CA THR A 266 7.12 -4.39 -20.51
C THR A 266 6.23 -3.25 -20.02
N ALA A 267 6.29 -2.09 -20.68
CA ALA A 267 5.33 -1.02 -20.46
C ALA A 267 3.88 -1.50 -20.68
N SER A 268 2.97 -1.07 -19.81
CA SER A 268 1.52 -1.37 -19.90
C SER A 268 0.67 -0.16 -20.31
N TRP A 269 1.32 0.90 -20.80
CA TRP A 269 0.70 2.12 -21.32
C TRP A 269 1.07 2.34 -22.80
N ARG A 270 0.61 3.42 -23.44
CA ARG A 270 1.04 3.79 -24.79
C ARG A 270 2.45 4.37 -24.76
N HIS A 271 3.43 3.48 -24.67
CA HIS A 271 4.84 3.84 -24.62
C HIS A 271 5.41 4.10 -26.02
N GLY A 272 6.04 5.26 -26.21
CA GLY A 272 6.65 5.68 -27.48
C GLY A 272 8.10 5.23 -27.67
N GLY A 273 8.69 4.53 -26.68
CA GLY A 273 10.10 4.10 -26.71
C GLY A 273 11.10 5.13 -26.18
N GLY A 274 10.63 6.24 -25.59
CA GLY A 274 11.49 7.28 -25.01
C GLY A 274 12.09 6.91 -23.65
N GLU A 275 13.19 7.55 -23.28
CA GLU A 275 13.77 7.48 -21.94
C GLU A 275 13.06 8.48 -20.99
N TRP A 276 13.45 8.46 -19.70
CA TRP A 276 13.04 9.48 -18.75
C TRP A 276 13.43 10.87 -19.26
N THR A 277 12.57 11.87 -19.07
CA THR A 277 12.87 13.28 -19.39
C THR A 277 13.28 14.01 -18.11
N PRO A 278 14.57 14.29 -17.88
CA PRO A 278 15.01 14.95 -16.66
C PRO A 278 14.47 16.39 -16.58
N THR A 279 14.22 16.85 -15.37
CA THR A 279 13.81 18.24 -15.09
C THR A 279 14.94 19.08 -14.49
N GLY A 280 16.08 18.47 -14.16
CA GLY A 280 17.15 19.05 -13.35
C GLY A 280 16.85 18.99 -11.85
N GLY A 281 15.86 18.19 -11.45
CA GLY A 281 15.42 18.02 -10.07
C GLY A 281 16.29 17.02 -9.32
N ARG A 282 16.31 17.12 -7.98
CA ARG A 282 17.02 16.16 -7.10
C ARG A 282 16.40 14.76 -7.11
N ASP A 283 15.18 14.64 -7.61
CA ASP A 283 14.41 13.40 -7.75
C ASP A 283 14.68 12.68 -9.09
N ASP A 284 15.38 13.29 -10.06
CA ASP A 284 15.53 12.74 -11.41
C ASP A 284 16.17 11.34 -11.44
N ALA A 285 17.15 11.06 -10.57
CA ALA A 285 17.78 9.73 -10.49
C ALA A 285 16.78 8.66 -10.02
N LEU A 286 15.96 8.99 -9.02
CA LEU A 286 14.89 8.13 -8.51
C LEU A 286 13.81 7.93 -9.57
N CYS A 287 13.30 9.03 -10.13
CA CYS A 287 12.21 9.01 -11.11
C CYS A 287 12.61 8.26 -12.40
N ALA A 288 13.84 8.44 -12.87
CA ALA A 288 14.39 7.68 -14.00
C ALA A 288 14.44 6.17 -13.70
N HIS A 289 14.87 5.79 -12.49
CA HIS A 289 14.88 4.38 -12.10
C HIS A 289 13.46 3.79 -12.05
N LEU A 290 12.48 4.52 -11.52
CA LEU A 290 11.09 4.07 -11.49
C LEU A 290 10.45 3.99 -12.88
N TRP A 291 10.79 4.91 -13.78
CA TRP A 291 10.40 4.84 -15.19
C TRP A 291 10.92 3.56 -15.84
N ASP A 292 12.19 3.25 -15.63
CA ASP A 292 12.85 2.06 -16.16
C ASP A 292 12.27 0.77 -15.58
N TRP A 293 11.97 0.77 -14.29
CA TRP A 293 11.23 -0.30 -13.65
C TRP A 293 9.85 -0.48 -14.28
N LEU A 294 9.02 0.57 -14.40
CA LEU A 294 7.66 0.51 -14.95
C LEU A 294 7.62 -0.04 -16.39
N ARG A 295 8.62 0.27 -17.23
CA ARG A 295 8.72 -0.27 -18.60
C ARG A 295 9.36 -1.67 -18.66
N GLY A 296 9.76 -2.25 -17.53
CA GLY A 296 10.36 -3.58 -17.43
C GLY A 296 11.81 -3.65 -17.91
N ALA A 297 12.55 -2.54 -17.89
CA ALA A 297 13.91 -2.46 -18.43
C ALA A 297 15.02 -2.98 -17.50
N GLY A 298 14.68 -3.68 -16.41
CA GLY A 298 15.64 -4.09 -15.38
C GLY A 298 16.35 -2.89 -14.76
N THR A 299 17.56 -3.10 -14.22
CA THR A 299 18.46 -2.01 -13.81
C THR A 299 19.07 -1.30 -15.04
N ALA A 300 18.25 -0.74 -15.91
CA ALA A 300 18.73 0.22 -16.89
C ALA A 300 19.09 1.50 -16.13
N THR A 301 20.35 1.92 -16.27
CA THR A 301 20.93 3.05 -15.55
C THR A 301 20.43 4.35 -16.17
N CYS A 302 19.86 5.24 -15.35
CA CYS A 302 19.93 6.67 -15.65
C CYS A 302 21.42 7.01 -15.90
N LYS A 303 21.76 7.51 -17.09
CA LYS A 303 23.13 7.93 -17.37
C LYS A 303 23.47 9.03 -16.36
N PRO A 304 24.52 8.87 -15.53
CA PRO A 304 24.84 9.88 -14.53
C PRO A 304 25.09 11.23 -15.22
N GLU A 305 24.58 12.30 -14.62
CA GLU A 305 24.94 13.66 -15.03
C GLU A 305 26.46 13.84 -15.01
N GLU A 306 27.02 14.47 -16.04
CA GLU A 306 28.45 14.73 -16.13
C GLU A 306 28.81 16.12 -15.56
N PRO A 307 29.85 16.23 -14.69
CA PRO A 307 30.67 15.14 -14.15
C PRO A 307 30.00 14.40 -12.99
N ALA A 308 30.07 13.07 -13.01
CA ALA A 308 29.51 12.23 -11.95
C ALA A 308 30.25 12.45 -10.62
N LEU A 309 29.51 12.54 -9.51
CA LEU A 309 30.10 12.61 -8.18
C LEU A 309 30.80 11.29 -7.82
N PRO A 310 31.96 11.34 -7.13
CA PRO A 310 32.62 10.14 -6.62
C PRO A 310 31.73 9.34 -5.67
N ALA A 311 31.84 8.00 -5.70
CA ALA A 311 31.07 7.11 -4.82
C ALA A 311 31.21 7.47 -3.34
N ALA A 312 32.42 7.84 -2.89
CA ALA A 312 32.69 8.26 -1.51
C ALA A 312 31.92 9.53 -1.11
N ASP A 313 31.68 10.44 -2.06
CA ASP A 313 30.94 11.68 -1.80
C ASP A 313 29.44 11.39 -1.69
N LEU A 314 28.91 10.51 -2.55
CA LEU A 314 27.54 10.02 -2.45
C LEU A 314 27.33 9.25 -1.14
N ALA A 315 28.28 8.42 -0.73
CA ALA A 315 28.23 7.68 0.54
C ALA A 315 28.05 8.61 1.75
N ARG A 316 28.72 9.77 1.74
CA ARG A 316 28.57 10.79 2.79
C ARG A 316 27.19 11.45 2.75
N ARG A 317 26.58 11.56 1.56
CA ARG A 317 25.23 12.13 1.38
C ARG A 317 24.10 11.19 1.81
N LEU A 318 24.36 9.89 1.99
CA LEU A 318 23.40 8.97 2.62
C LEU A 318 23.01 9.37 4.06
N THR A 319 23.73 10.31 4.69
CA THR A 319 23.37 10.86 6.00
C THR A 319 23.04 12.36 5.93
N ALA A 320 22.63 12.86 4.76
CA ALA A 320 22.18 14.24 4.59
C ALA A 320 20.93 14.52 5.45
N ILE A 321 20.74 15.79 5.83
CA ILE A 321 19.59 16.23 6.62
C ILE A 321 18.30 16.05 5.81
N GLU A 322 18.29 16.58 4.59
CA GLU A 322 17.16 16.48 3.69
C GLU A 322 17.03 15.05 3.15
N GLU A 323 15.82 14.50 3.24
CA GLU A 323 15.52 13.13 2.81
C GLU A 323 15.74 12.94 1.31
N ILE A 324 15.35 13.92 0.49
CA ILE A 324 15.57 13.87 -0.95
C ILE A 324 17.05 13.81 -1.34
N ASP A 325 17.95 14.42 -0.56
CA ASP A 325 19.40 14.35 -0.81
C ASP A 325 19.95 12.94 -0.49
N ARG A 326 19.38 12.26 0.52
CA ARG A 326 19.73 10.87 0.83
C ARG A 326 19.25 9.93 -0.28
N TYR A 327 18.06 10.16 -0.83
CA TYR A 327 17.53 9.36 -1.94
C TYR A 327 18.30 9.56 -3.23
N ASP A 328 18.60 10.80 -3.62
CA ASP A 328 19.46 11.07 -4.78
C ASP A 328 20.79 10.31 -4.67
N ALA A 329 21.42 10.36 -3.48
CA ALA A 329 22.65 9.64 -3.21
C ALA A 329 22.49 8.12 -3.30
N ALA A 330 21.41 7.57 -2.72
CA ALA A 330 21.12 6.14 -2.73
C ALA A 330 20.92 5.61 -4.15
N TYR A 331 20.08 6.26 -4.97
CA TYR A 331 19.83 5.86 -6.35
C TYR A 331 21.07 6.02 -7.24
N ARG A 332 21.85 7.10 -7.07
CA ARG A 332 23.11 7.29 -7.81
C ARG A 332 24.17 6.25 -7.44
N LEU A 333 24.25 5.85 -6.16
CA LEU A 333 25.11 4.72 -5.75
C LEU A 333 24.62 3.40 -6.33
N GLY A 334 23.30 3.15 -6.30
CA GLY A 334 22.71 1.95 -6.90
C GLY A 334 23.01 1.83 -8.39
N ALA A 335 22.98 2.95 -9.12
CA ALA A 335 23.35 3.00 -10.53
C ALA A 335 24.83 2.66 -10.82
N MET A 336 25.71 2.68 -9.81
CA MET A 336 27.10 2.20 -9.94
C MET A 336 27.22 0.67 -9.88
N GLY A 337 26.12 -0.04 -9.57
CA GLY A 337 26.05 -1.49 -9.56
C GLY A 337 26.96 -2.14 -8.51
N GLU A 338 27.57 -3.27 -8.87
CA GLU A 338 28.36 -4.14 -7.98
C GLU A 338 29.44 -3.39 -7.18
N ALA A 339 30.07 -2.37 -7.79
CA ALA A 339 31.13 -1.59 -7.15
C ALA A 339 30.66 -0.82 -5.90
N ALA A 340 29.38 -0.43 -5.83
CA ALA A 340 28.82 0.30 -4.69
C ALA A 340 28.15 -0.62 -3.65
N VAL A 341 27.86 -1.88 -3.98
CA VAL A 341 27.14 -2.81 -3.09
C VAL A 341 27.80 -2.95 -1.72
N PRO A 342 29.14 -3.18 -1.57
CA PRO A 342 29.74 -3.27 -0.25
C PRO A 342 29.56 -2.01 0.62
N MET A 343 29.68 -0.84 -0.01
CA MET A 343 29.50 0.45 0.64
C MET A 343 28.05 0.68 1.09
N LEU A 344 27.09 0.26 0.27
CA LEU A 344 25.67 0.30 0.59
C LEU A 344 25.31 -0.68 1.71
N ILE A 345 25.87 -1.89 1.74
CA ILE A 345 25.66 -2.84 2.84
C ILE A 345 26.20 -2.28 4.16
N ASP A 346 27.39 -1.66 4.14
CA ASP A 346 27.96 -1.02 5.32
C ASP A 346 27.11 0.17 5.80
N ALA A 347 26.56 0.95 4.87
CA ALA A 347 25.65 2.05 5.19
C ALA A 347 24.32 1.54 5.77
N LEU A 348 23.75 0.46 5.22
CA LEU A 348 22.53 -0.17 5.72
C LEU A 348 22.69 -0.62 7.18
N ARG A 349 23.83 -1.25 7.51
CA ARG A 349 24.14 -1.67 8.89
C ARG A 349 24.22 -0.48 9.85
N ARG A 350 24.88 0.61 9.45
CA ARG A 350 24.98 1.83 10.28
C ARG A 350 23.64 2.51 10.45
N GLU A 351 22.89 2.65 9.36
CA GLU A 351 21.57 3.29 9.36
C GLU A 351 20.61 2.50 10.25
N GLY A 352 20.49 1.19 10.05
CA GLY A 352 19.58 0.36 10.83
C GLY A 352 19.91 0.33 12.32
N ALA A 353 21.20 0.27 12.68
CA ALA A 353 21.62 0.38 14.08
C ALA A 353 21.24 1.72 14.74
N SER A 354 21.06 2.78 13.95
CA SER A 354 20.67 4.11 14.44
C SER A 354 19.16 4.37 14.42
N ARG A 355 18.42 3.74 13.51
CA ARG A 355 17.00 4.07 13.23
C ARG A 355 16.00 3.01 13.67
N VAL A 356 16.40 1.74 13.79
CA VAL A 356 15.44 0.64 13.99
C VAL A 356 14.59 0.81 15.25
N GLU A 357 15.19 1.21 16.38
CA GLU A 357 14.45 1.42 17.63
C GLU A 357 13.41 2.54 17.48
N ALA A 358 13.80 3.66 16.90
CA ALA A 358 12.90 4.78 16.63
C ALA A 358 11.80 4.41 15.62
N ASN A 359 12.09 3.56 14.63
CA ASN A 359 11.09 3.13 13.65
C ASN A 359 10.07 2.16 14.27
N ILE A 360 10.46 1.29 15.21
CA ILE A 360 9.53 0.40 15.93
C ILE A 360 8.48 1.20 16.73
N GLU A 361 8.86 2.36 17.25
CA GLU A 361 7.96 3.24 17.99
C GLU A 361 6.97 4.00 17.09
N ARG A 362 7.22 4.04 15.77
CA ARG A 362 6.34 4.69 14.80
C ARG A 362 5.20 3.76 14.42
N SER A 363 3.97 4.24 14.55
CA SER A 363 2.82 3.56 13.98
C SER A 363 2.93 3.52 12.45
N HIS A 364 2.45 2.44 11.83
CA HIS A 364 2.26 2.32 10.38
C HIS A 364 3.55 2.47 9.55
N THR A 365 4.69 2.04 10.11
CA THR A 365 6.00 2.07 9.44
C THR A 365 6.66 0.71 9.57
N ASN A 366 7.17 0.14 8.48
CA ASN A 366 8.06 -1.01 8.55
C ASN A 366 9.36 -0.58 9.27
N PRO A 367 9.76 -1.23 10.38
CA PRO A 367 10.94 -0.83 11.15
C PRO A 367 12.24 -0.87 10.35
N VAL A 368 12.28 -1.61 9.24
CA VAL A 368 13.42 -1.73 8.34
C VAL A 368 13.35 -0.81 7.12
N GLN A 369 12.43 0.15 7.09
CA GLN A 369 12.42 1.20 6.09
C GLN A 369 13.64 2.12 6.29
N PHE A 370 14.68 1.83 5.52
CA PHE A 370 15.97 2.52 5.54
C PHE A 370 16.25 3.13 4.17
N ASP A 371 16.80 4.34 4.14
CA ASP A 371 16.99 5.08 2.89
C ASP A 371 18.07 4.42 2.02
N THR A 372 19.06 3.79 2.66
CA THR A 372 20.10 3.00 1.96
C THR A 372 19.53 1.79 1.23
N ALA A 373 18.38 1.26 1.66
CA ALA A 373 17.70 0.14 1.01
C ALA A 373 17.39 0.45 -0.46
N TYR A 374 16.99 1.69 -0.76
CA TYR A 374 16.68 2.12 -2.13
C TYR A 374 17.90 2.03 -3.06
N GLY A 375 19.10 2.28 -2.55
CA GLY A 375 20.34 2.11 -3.34
C GLY A 375 20.65 0.65 -3.64
N LEU A 376 20.43 -0.25 -2.68
CA LEU A 376 20.57 -1.70 -2.89
C LEU A 376 19.53 -2.23 -3.86
N THR A 377 18.28 -1.76 -3.76
CA THR A 377 17.21 -2.05 -4.71
C THR A 377 17.57 -1.54 -6.11
N ALA A 378 18.10 -0.33 -6.22
CA ALA A 378 18.47 0.27 -7.51
C ALA A 378 19.66 -0.43 -8.19
N ALA A 379 20.58 -1.02 -7.40
CA ALA A 379 21.63 -1.90 -7.91
C ALA A 379 21.11 -3.28 -8.38
N GLY A 380 19.86 -3.62 -8.05
CA GLY A 380 19.14 -4.80 -8.53
C GLY A 380 19.90 -6.11 -8.37
N ALA A 381 20.04 -6.84 -9.48
CA ALA A 381 20.75 -8.13 -9.53
C ALA A 381 22.13 -8.14 -8.84
N ALA A 382 22.87 -7.03 -8.87
CA ALA A 382 24.20 -6.92 -8.26
C ALA A 382 24.16 -7.03 -6.72
N SER A 383 23.05 -6.61 -6.09
CA SER A 383 22.87 -6.68 -4.63
C SER A 383 22.41 -8.05 -4.16
N VAL A 384 21.82 -8.87 -5.04
CA VAL A 384 21.16 -10.12 -4.68
C VAL A 384 22.06 -11.05 -3.85
N PRO A 385 23.31 -11.38 -4.25
CA PRO A 385 24.14 -12.30 -3.48
C PRO A 385 24.43 -11.83 -2.05
N ALA A 386 24.70 -10.52 -1.87
CA ALA A 386 24.98 -9.95 -0.56
C ALA A 386 23.73 -9.98 0.34
N LEU A 387 22.56 -9.65 -0.22
CA LEU A 387 21.29 -9.68 0.48
C LEU A 387 20.87 -11.12 0.83
N THR A 388 21.08 -12.10 -0.06
CA THR A 388 20.85 -13.52 0.26
C THR A 388 21.68 -13.96 1.46
N GLY A 389 22.92 -13.47 1.57
CA GLY A 389 23.76 -13.70 2.75
C GLY A 389 23.21 -13.06 4.03
N LEU A 390 22.69 -11.84 3.94
CA LEU A 390 22.09 -11.11 5.07
C LEU A 390 20.83 -11.75 5.64
N LEU A 391 20.11 -12.58 4.88
CA LEU A 391 18.98 -13.36 5.40
C LEU A 391 19.37 -14.33 6.54
N ARG A 392 20.67 -14.55 6.78
CA ARG A 392 21.20 -15.40 7.85
C ARG A 392 21.97 -14.62 8.91
N ASP A 393 21.88 -13.29 8.90
CA ASP A 393 22.55 -12.45 9.90
C ASP A 393 21.94 -12.68 11.30
N GLU A 394 22.76 -12.59 12.35
CA GLU A 394 22.31 -12.74 13.74
C GLU A 394 21.26 -11.67 14.11
N THR A 395 21.31 -10.53 13.42
CA THR A 395 20.46 -9.38 13.68
C THR A 395 19.14 -9.47 12.91
N TRP A 396 18.01 -9.62 13.61
CA TRP A 396 16.71 -9.81 12.98
C TRP A 396 16.33 -8.70 12.00
N TRP A 397 16.64 -7.43 12.30
CA TRP A 397 16.29 -6.30 11.44
C TRP A 397 17.15 -6.24 10.17
N LEU A 398 18.35 -6.84 10.17
CA LEU A 398 19.11 -7.03 8.93
C LEU A 398 18.51 -8.14 8.08
N ARG A 399 18.06 -9.24 8.69
CA ARG A 399 17.34 -10.30 7.97
C ARG A 399 16.04 -9.77 7.35
N ALA A 400 15.26 -9.01 8.11
CA ALA A 400 14.02 -8.40 7.64
C ALA A 400 14.26 -7.37 6.54
N SER A 401 15.31 -6.53 6.67
CA SER A 401 15.71 -5.58 5.62
C SER A 401 16.16 -6.29 4.35
N ALA A 402 16.92 -7.38 4.47
CA ALA A 402 17.34 -8.16 3.31
C ALA A 402 16.14 -8.78 2.57
N ALA A 403 15.17 -9.33 3.30
CA ALA A 403 13.94 -9.86 2.71
C ALA A 403 13.14 -8.76 1.99
N ASP A 404 12.97 -7.60 2.63
CA ASP A 404 12.27 -6.44 2.07
C ASP A 404 12.93 -5.96 0.76
N ILE A 405 14.25 -5.71 0.79
CA ILE A 405 15.01 -5.28 -0.38
C ILE A 405 14.95 -6.33 -1.50
N LEU A 406 15.05 -7.63 -1.20
CA LEU A 406 14.92 -8.68 -2.21
C LEU A 406 13.53 -8.70 -2.86
N GLY A 407 12.48 -8.48 -2.07
CA GLY A 407 11.12 -8.30 -2.57
C GLY A 407 10.99 -7.06 -3.44
N ASP A 408 11.67 -5.99 -3.05
CA ASP A 408 11.73 -4.75 -3.81
C ASP A 408 12.66 -4.80 -5.00
N ILE A 409 13.58 -5.75 -5.13
CA ILE A 409 14.28 -6.05 -6.37
C ILE A 409 13.32 -6.80 -7.32
N GLY A 410 12.55 -7.77 -6.81
CA GLY A 410 11.53 -8.49 -7.56
C GLY A 410 12.11 -9.58 -8.45
N LEU A 411 11.84 -9.56 -9.76
CA LEU A 411 12.18 -10.65 -10.69
C LEU A 411 13.66 -11.05 -10.67
N GLU A 412 14.57 -10.10 -10.51
CA GLU A 412 16.01 -10.35 -10.47
C GLU A 412 16.46 -11.10 -9.21
N ALA A 413 15.65 -11.09 -8.15
CA ALA A 413 15.91 -11.80 -6.89
C ALA A 413 15.48 -13.28 -6.90
N THR A 414 15.14 -13.85 -8.06
CA THR A 414 14.72 -15.27 -8.19
C THR A 414 15.73 -16.25 -7.57
N GLY A 415 17.04 -15.94 -7.62
CA GLY A 415 18.08 -16.76 -6.98
C GLY A 415 17.97 -16.87 -5.46
N SER A 416 17.23 -15.98 -4.81
CA SER A 416 17.02 -15.95 -3.35
C SER A 416 15.79 -16.73 -2.88
N VAL A 417 14.97 -17.31 -3.77
CA VAL A 417 13.71 -17.98 -3.40
C VAL A 417 13.92 -19.03 -2.30
N GLY A 418 14.98 -19.84 -2.37
CA GLY A 418 15.28 -20.83 -1.33
C GLY A 418 15.56 -20.19 0.04
N ALA A 419 16.43 -19.17 0.09
CA ALA A 419 16.75 -18.47 1.33
C ALA A 419 15.56 -17.68 1.91
N LEU A 420 14.72 -17.11 1.05
CA LEU A 420 13.46 -16.47 1.46
C LEU A 420 12.46 -17.49 1.99
N THR A 421 12.42 -18.69 1.41
CA THR A 421 11.58 -19.80 1.91
C THR A 421 12.03 -20.23 3.31
N ASP A 422 13.35 -20.34 3.56
CA ASP A 422 13.88 -20.61 4.90
C ASP A 422 13.43 -19.54 5.91
N ALA A 423 13.44 -18.26 5.50
CA ALA A 423 13.05 -17.11 6.32
C ALA A 423 11.54 -17.06 6.67
N LEU A 424 10.69 -17.88 6.05
CA LEU A 424 9.28 -18.04 6.43
C LEU A 424 9.10 -18.65 7.82
N THR A 425 10.15 -19.23 8.39
CA THR A 425 10.12 -19.84 9.73
C THR A 425 10.91 -19.04 10.78
N ASP A 426 11.30 -17.81 10.45
CA ASP A 426 12.08 -16.95 11.34
C ASP A 426 11.32 -16.64 12.65
N GLU A 427 12.06 -16.47 13.75
CA GLU A 427 11.50 -16.12 15.05
C GLU A 427 10.82 -14.74 15.03
N SER A 428 11.34 -13.81 14.22
CA SER A 428 10.81 -12.47 14.07
C SER A 428 9.68 -12.46 13.04
N ASP A 429 8.51 -11.97 13.44
CA ASP A 429 7.38 -11.81 12.52
C ASP A 429 7.69 -10.80 11.42
N TRP A 430 8.49 -9.76 11.67
CA TRP A 430 8.97 -8.85 10.63
C TRP A 430 9.76 -9.55 9.53
N VAL A 431 10.62 -10.51 9.88
CA VAL A 431 11.35 -11.29 8.88
C VAL A 431 10.38 -12.14 8.07
N ARG A 432 9.44 -12.85 8.73
CA ARG A 432 8.45 -13.69 8.05
C ARG A 432 7.56 -12.89 7.10
N ARG A 433 7.02 -11.75 7.54
CA ARG A 433 6.15 -10.87 6.73
C ARG A 433 6.88 -10.38 5.47
N ASN A 434 8.11 -9.90 5.60
CA ASN A 434 8.89 -9.39 4.48
C ASN A 434 9.30 -10.54 3.53
N ALA A 435 9.61 -11.72 4.06
CA ALA A 435 9.92 -12.89 3.24
C ALA A 435 8.72 -13.36 2.41
N VAL A 436 7.52 -13.39 3.02
CA VAL A 436 6.27 -13.68 2.32
C VAL A 436 6.01 -12.68 1.20
N GLU A 437 6.13 -11.38 1.49
CA GLU A 437 5.94 -10.35 0.47
C GLU A 437 6.96 -10.47 -0.66
N ALA A 438 8.23 -10.72 -0.32
CA ALA A 438 9.29 -10.88 -1.30
C ALA A 438 9.02 -12.02 -2.27
N LEU A 439 8.59 -13.18 -1.77
CA LEU A 439 8.17 -14.31 -2.60
C LEU A 439 6.98 -13.94 -3.49
N GLY A 440 6.01 -13.20 -2.95
CA GLY A 440 4.89 -12.67 -3.73
C GLY A 440 5.31 -11.71 -4.85
N ASN A 441 6.26 -10.82 -4.59
CA ASN A 441 6.77 -9.83 -5.54
C ASN A 441 7.69 -10.48 -6.60
N ILE A 442 8.46 -11.52 -6.26
CA ILE A 442 9.14 -12.40 -7.24
C ILE A 442 8.11 -13.09 -8.13
N GLY A 443 6.94 -13.41 -7.59
CA GLY A 443 5.78 -13.90 -8.34
C GLY A 443 5.93 -15.37 -8.76
N PRO A 444 5.47 -15.78 -9.96
CA PRO A 444 5.42 -17.20 -10.35
C PRO A 444 6.74 -17.99 -10.23
N ALA A 445 7.90 -17.32 -10.30
CA ALA A 445 9.19 -17.98 -10.12
C ALA A 445 9.41 -18.49 -8.67
N ALA A 446 8.64 -17.99 -7.70
CA ALA A 446 8.64 -18.43 -6.31
C ALA A 446 7.66 -19.58 -6.03
N ALA A 447 7.03 -20.19 -7.05
CA ALA A 447 6.03 -21.25 -6.87
C ALA A 447 6.53 -22.48 -6.07
N ALA A 448 7.83 -22.72 -6.04
CA ALA A 448 8.43 -23.76 -5.20
C ALA A 448 8.21 -23.54 -3.68
N ALA A 449 7.90 -22.31 -3.26
CA ALA A 449 7.61 -21.96 -1.88
C ALA A 449 6.13 -22.13 -1.50
N ASN A 450 5.23 -22.50 -2.44
CA ASN A 450 3.78 -22.53 -2.21
C ASN A 450 3.35 -23.43 -1.04
N GLU A 451 4.01 -24.56 -0.83
CA GLU A 451 3.71 -25.46 0.29
C GLU A 451 4.03 -24.80 1.64
N PHE A 452 5.19 -24.14 1.74
CA PHE A 452 5.60 -23.41 2.93
C PHE A 452 4.74 -22.17 3.18
N LEU A 453 4.40 -21.42 2.12
CA LEU A 453 3.47 -20.30 2.20
C LEU A 453 2.08 -20.76 2.68
N ALA A 454 1.60 -21.94 2.27
CA ALA A 454 0.31 -22.45 2.77
C ALA A 454 0.29 -22.65 4.29
N GLU A 455 1.44 -22.94 4.92
CA GLU A 455 1.57 -23.02 6.39
C GLU A 455 1.44 -21.62 7.04
N CYS A 456 2.00 -20.59 6.41
CA CYS A 456 1.93 -19.20 6.88
C CYS A 456 0.50 -18.62 6.91
N LEU A 457 -0.48 -19.24 6.21
CA LEU A 457 -1.90 -18.90 6.33
C LEU A 457 -2.48 -19.20 7.72
N SER A 458 -1.75 -19.89 8.58
CA SER A 458 -2.11 -20.13 9.98
C SER A 458 -1.12 -19.48 10.97
N ASP A 459 -0.31 -18.51 10.53
CA ASP A 459 0.64 -17.80 11.39
C ASP A 459 -0.08 -17.04 12.52
N THR A 460 0.61 -16.94 13.67
CA THR A 460 0.14 -16.17 14.82
C THR A 460 -0.03 -14.67 14.53
N SER A 461 0.78 -14.11 13.63
CA SER A 461 0.65 -12.73 13.16
C SER A 461 -0.39 -12.65 12.06
N VAL A 462 -1.35 -11.73 12.22
CA VAL A 462 -2.40 -11.46 11.22
C VAL A 462 -1.79 -11.00 9.90
N GLU A 463 -0.72 -10.23 9.99
CA GLU A 463 -0.06 -9.61 8.85
C GLU A 463 0.75 -10.61 8.05
N VAL A 464 1.38 -11.59 8.71
CA VAL A 464 1.95 -12.74 8.00
C VAL A 464 0.83 -13.46 7.23
N ARG A 465 -0.32 -13.72 7.86
CA ARG A 465 -1.44 -14.40 7.20
C ARG A 465 -2.00 -13.62 6.01
N HIS A 466 -2.21 -12.31 6.14
CA HIS A 466 -2.75 -11.51 5.03
C HIS A 466 -1.73 -11.38 3.89
N ASN A 467 -0.44 -11.22 4.20
CA ASN A 467 0.61 -11.10 3.19
C ASN A 467 0.74 -12.42 2.45
N THR A 468 0.54 -13.53 3.16
CA THR A 468 0.58 -14.87 2.59
C THR A 468 -0.54 -15.07 1.58
N ALA A 469 -1.77 -14.67 1.93
CA ALA A 469 -2.90 -14.74 1.01
C ALA A 469 -2.66 -13.89 -0.25
N LEU A 470 -2.12 -12.67 -0.10
CA LEU A 470 -1.76 -11.83 -1.25
C LEU A 470 -0.60 -12.42 -2.06
N ALA A 471 0.44 -12.95 -1.43
CA ALA A 471 1.60 -13.56 -2.08
C ALA A 471 1.18 -14.79 -2.91
N LEU A 472 0.36 -15.68 -2.35
CA LEU A 472 -0.20 -16.82 -3.07
C LEU A 472 -1.04 -16.37 -4.29
N ALA A 473 -1.81 -15.29 -4.15
CA ALA A 473 -2.53 -14.69 -5.28
C ALA A 473 -1.60 -14.12 -6.36
N LYS A 474 -0.47 -13.49 -5.99
CA LYS A 474 0.54 -12.97 -6.92
C LYS A 474 1.28 -14.10 -7.66
N ILE A 475 1.66 -15.16 -6.93
CA ILE A 475 2.36 -16.33 -7.47
C ILE A 475 1.44 -17.14 -8.40
N GLY A 476 0.12 -17.16 -8.13
CA GLY A 476 -0.84 -17.99 -8.85
C GLY A 476 -0.78 -19.44 -8.36
N GLY A 477 -0.67 -19.62 -7.03
CA GLY A 477 -0.56 -20.93 -6.41
C GLY A 477 -1.15 -20.95 -5.00
N GLY A 478 -1.02 -22.10 -4.34
CA GLY A 478 -1.56 -22.33 -3.00
C GLY A 478 -2.42 -23.58 -2.96
N GLU A 479 -2.33 -24.31 -1.85
CA GLU A 479 -3.14 -25.51 -1.65
C GLU A 479 -4.60 -25.07 -1.41
N ALA A 480 -5.52 -25.57 -2.26
CA ALA A 480 -6.90 -25.10 -2.28
C ALA A 480 -7.61 -25.29 -0.93
N SER A 481 -7.28 -26.35 -0.17
CA SER A 481 -7.87 -26.58 1.15
C SER A 481 -7.34 -25.59 2.19
N ALA A 482 -6.06 -25.23 2.16
CA ALA A 482 -5.46 -24.23 3.03
C ALA A 482 -6.09 -22.84 2.80
N LEU A 483 -6.24 -22.43 1.53
CA LEU A 483 -6.90 -21.17 1.20
C LEU A 483 -8.40 -21.18 1.56
N GLN A 484 -9.10 -22.31 1.37
CA GLN A 484 -10.50 -22.45 1.81
C GLN A 484 -10.63 -22.30 3.33
N LYS A 485 -9.71 -22.90 4.10
CA LYS A 485 -9.66 -22.76 5.56
C LYS A 485 -9.37 -21.31 5.97
N ALA A 486 -8.45 -20.62 5.28
CA ALA A 486 -8.19 -19.20 5.50
C ALA A 486 -9.39 -18.29 5.14
N GLY A 487 -10.33 -18.79 4.34
CA GLY A 487 -11.63 -18.14 4.11
C GLY A 487 -12.51 -18.02 5.37
N ASP A 488 -12.20 -18.76 6.43
CA ASP A 488 -12.87 -18.68 7.74
C ASP A 488 -12.05 -17.87 8.79
N ASP A 489 -10.96 -17.20 8.38
CA ASP A 489 -10.12 -16.40 9.29
C ASP A 489 -10.95 -15.29 9.97
N GLU A 490 -10.60 -14.90 11.19
CA GLU A 490 -11.25 -13.80 11.89
C GLU A 490 -11.02 -12.45 11.19
N ASN A 491 -9.89 -12.33 10.49
CA ASN A 491 -9.47 -11.14 9.80
C ASN A 491 -10.10 -11.00 8.40
N LEU A 492 -10.64 -9.82 8.09
CA LEU A 492 -11.28 -9.57 6.80
C LEU A 492 -10.33 -9.67 5.61
N TYR A 493 -9.12 -9.11 5.72
CA TYR A 493 -8.17 -9.09 4.62
C TYR A 493 -7.66 -10.50 4.31
N VAL A 494 -7.40 -11.32 5.33
CA VAL A 494 -7.05 -12.73 5.14
C VAL A 494 -8.14 -13.46 4.35
N ARG A 495 -9.42 -13.32 4.73
CA ARG A 495 -10.54 -13.98 4.03
C ARG A 495 -10.65 -13.54 2.57
N GLU A 496 -10.68 -12.24 2.33
CA GLU A 496 -10.91 -11.67 0.99
C GLU A 496 -9.73 -11.93 0.05
N LEU A 497 -8.49 -11.82 0.55
CA LEU A 497 -7.29 -12.12 -0.23
C LEU A 497 -7.14 -13.63 -0.49
N SER A 498 -7.56 -14.48 0.44
CA SER A 498 -7.57 -15.94 0.22
C SER A 498 -8.59 -16.33 -0.86
N ALA A 499 -9.74 -15.66 -0.90
CA ALA A 499 -10.71 -15.82 -1.98
C ALA A 499 -10.15 -15.33 -3.33
N ALA A 500 -9.40 -14.23 -3.34
CA ALA A 500 -8.71 -13.74 -4.53
C ALA A 500 -7.63 -14.71 -5.01
N ALA A 501 -6.86 -15.31 -4.09
CA ALA A 501 -5.89 -16.35 -4.41
C ALA A 501 -6.57 -17.58 -5.03
N LEU A 502 -7.65 -18.10 -4.41
CA LEU A 502 -8.43 -19.24 -4.94
C LEU A 502 -8.98 -19.00 -6.35
N ALA A 503 -9.37 -17.77 -6.66
CA ALA A 503 -9.86 -17.42 -8.00
C ALA A 503 -8.76 -17.42 -9.07
N ARG A 504 -7.49 -17.46 -8.65
CA ARG A 504 -6.29 -17.39 -9.49
C ARG A 504 -5.46 -18.68 -9.48
N SER A 505 -5.74 -19.60 -8.54
CA SER A 505 -5.11 -20.94 -8.42
C SER A 505 -5.59 -21.94 -9.46
#